data_AF-A0A524DX47-F1
#
_entry.id   AF-A0A524DX47-F1
#
_cell.length_a   1.000
_cell.length_b   1.000
_cell.length_c   1.000
_cell.angle_alpha   90.00
_cell.angle_beta   90.00
_cell.angle_gamma   90.00
#
_symmetry.space_group_name_H-M   'P 1'
#
loop_
_entity.id
_entity.type
_entity.pdbx_description
1 polymer ?
#
loop_
_entity_poly.entity_id
_entity_poly.type
_entity_poly.pdbx_seq_one_letter_code
_entity_poly.pdbx_strand_id
1 'polypeptide(L)'
;MTIEIDDSGTGDLVGDAFLGFLRKETGELIFRTLKLELFQEENWKNKMPYKVAVDLVKDALSELKFDKNNEKILICRGNIFDQVRYYFNDEGINHEPAAIEGILQDAVEGRLISHLRELGVKSKKLTKKSGAKRFFVLFDWVSKDFYNREKYVKNGFKRWNTVWREKAIKKYNKSTRKK
;
A
#
# COMPACT_ATOMS: atom_id res chain seq x y z
N MET A 1 -23.58 3.47 -12.35
CA MET A 1 -22.81 4.18 -11.31
C MET A 1 -21.38 3.66 -11.29
N THR A 2 -20.45 4.33 -10.61
CA THR A 2 -19.03 4.03 -10.71
C THR A 2 -18.38 3.96 -9.33
N ILE A 3 -17.71 2.84 -9.08
CA ILE A 3 -16.83 2.67 -7.92
C ILE A 3 -15.37 2.71 -8.40
N GLU A 4 -14.58 3.60 -7.84
CA GLU A 4 -13.13 3.62 -8.04
C GLU A 4 -12.44 2.82 -6.93
N ILE A 5 -11.38 2.08 -7.28
CA ILE A 5 -10.54 1.31 -6.35
C ILE A 5 -9.07 1.68 -6.61
N ASP A 6 -8.37 2.10 -5.55
CA ASP A 6 -6.96 2.48 -5.60
C ASP A 6 -6.18 1.95 -4.40
N ASP A 7 -4.86 1.95 -4.50
CA ASP A 7 -3.97 1.54 -3.41
C ASP A 7 -2.88 2.57 -3.13
N SER A 8 -2.38 2.56 -1.89
CA SER A 8 -1.15 3.25 -1.54
C SER A 8 -0.32 2.45 -0.55
N GLY A 9 1.00 2.55 -0.69
CA GLY A 9 1.96 1.93 0.22
C GLY A 9 2.37 0.52 -0.17
N THR A 10 1.74 -0.13 -1.16
CA THR A 10 2.07 -1.52 -1.56
C THR A 10 3.52 -1.70 -2.01
N GLY A 11 4.12 -0.66 -2.60
CA GLY A 11 5.55 -0.61 -2.97
C GLY A 11 6.45 0.17 -2.01
N ASP A 12 5.92 0.77 -0.95
CA ASP A 12 6.71 1.55 0.02
C ASP A 12 7.46 0.63 0.98
N LEU A 13 8.65 1.06 1.43
CA LEU A 13 9.54 0.22 2.23
C LEU A 13 8.98 -0.13 3.62
N VAL A 14 8.17 0.75 4.21
CA VAL A 14 7.81 0.74 5.63
C VAL A 14 6.30 0.82 5.80
N GLY A 15 5.80 0.11 6.82
CA GLY A 15 4.42 0.21 7.29
C GLY A 15 3.42 -0.63 6.51
N ASP A 16 2.15 -0.40 6.78
CA ASP A 16 1.03 -1.05 6.10
C ASP A 16 0.86 -0.54 4.67
N ALA A 17 -0.05 -1.15 3.92
CA ALA A 17 -0.62 -0.56 2.71
C ALA A 17 -2.13 -0.38 2.88
N PHE A 18 -2.72 0.49 2.08
CA PHE A 18 -4.11 0.86 2.16
C PHE A 18 -4.78 0.69 0.80
N LEU A 19 -5.98 0.11 0.82
CA LEU A 19 -6.88 0.09 -0.33
C LEU A 19 -7.99 1.10 -0.04
N GLY A 20 -8.29 1.96 -1.00
CA GLY A 20 -9.40 2.90 -0.93
C GLY A 20 -10.47 2.56 -1.96
N PHE A 21 -11.72 2.86 -1.63
CA PHE A 21 -12.87 2.63 -2.50
C PHE A 21 -13.76 3.87 -2.45
N LEU A 22 -14.13 4.41 -3.62
CA LEU A 22 -14.94 5.61 -3.74
C LEU A 22 -16.12 5.37 -4.67
N ARG A 23 -17.34 5.52 -4.17
CA ARG A 23 -18.53 5.65 -5.01
C ARG A 23 -18.60 7.09 -5.52
N LYS A 24 -18.40 7.31 -6.82
CA LYS A 24 -18.25 8.66 -7.39
C LYS A 24 -19.49 9.52 -7.21
N GLU A 25 -20.67 8.91 -7.31
CA GLU A 25 -21.94 9.61 -7.32
C GLU A 25 -22.33 10.14 -5.92
N THR A 26 -21.98 9.41 -4.86
CA THR A 26 -22.34 9.79 -3.48
C THR A 26 -21.18 10.38 -2.70
N GLY A 27 -19.94 10.17 -3.13
CA GLY A 27 -18.74 10.52 -2.38
C GLY A 27 -18.45 9.57 -1.21
N GLU A 28 -19.17 8.44 -1.12
CA GLU A 28 -18.94 7.44 -0.08
C GLU A 28 -17.56 6.81 -0.25
N LEU A 29 -16.73 6.95 0.77
CA LEU A 29 -15.32 6.60 0.77
C LEU A 29 -15.01 5.64 1.92
N ILE A 30 -14.53 4.46 1.58
CA ILE A 30 -14.12 3.44 2.56
C ILE A 30 -12.66 3.03 2.35
N PHE A 31 -12.04 2.55 3.42
CA PHE A 31 -10.66 2.07 3.40
C PHE A 31 -10.55 0.65 3.95
N ARG A 32 -9.56 -0.07 3.45
CA ARG A 32 -9.10 -1.35 3.99
C ARG A 32 -7.59 -1.33 4.16
N THR A 33 -7.08 -2.05 5.15
CA THR A 33 -5.65 -2.10 5.46
C THR A 33 -5.08 -3.46 5.09
N LEU A 34 -4.06 -3.45 4.24
CA LEU A 34 -3.15 -4.57 4.06
C LEU A 34 -2.03 -4.43 5.09
N LYS A 35 -2.10 -5.22 6.16
CA LYS A 35 -1.14 -5.12 7.26
C LYS A 35 0.28 -5.49 6.84
N LEU A 36 1.26 -4.90 7.52
CA LEU A 36 2.69 -5.13 7.30
C LEU A 36 3.06 -6.61 7.25
N GLU A 37 2.46 -7.45 8.09
CA GLU A 37 2.78 -8.88 8.19
C GLU A 37 2.56 -9.60 6.84
N LEU A 38 1.62 -9.12 6.01
CA LEU A 38 1.38 -9.69 4.68
C LEU A 38 2.58 -9.51 3.74
N PHE A 39 3.38 -8.48 3.97
CA PHE A 39 4.56 -8.14 3.17
C PHE A 39 5.85 -8.72 3.75
N GLN A 40 5.75 -9.53 4.80
CA GLN A 40 6.90 -10.24 5.37
C GLN A 40 7.17 -11.56 4.64
N GLU A 41 8.41 -12.05 4.73
CA GLU A 41 8.98 -13.10 3.85
C GLU A 41 8.03 -14.24 3.47
N GLU A 42 7.50 -14.99 4.46
CA GLU A 42 6.65 -16.16 4.18
C GLU A 42 5.34 -15.77 3.49
N ASN A 43 4.67 -14.73 4.00
CA ASN A 43 3.43 -14.23 3.43
C ASN A 43 3.62 -13.67 2.01
N TRP A 44 4.72 -12.94 1.79
CA TRP A 44 5.06 -12.40 0.48
C TRP A 44 5.35 -13.51 -0.54
N LYS A 45 6.14 -14.52 -0.15
CA LYS A 45 6.44 -15.70 -0.98
C LYS A 45 5.15 -16.43 -1.40
N ASN A 46 4.19 -16.54 -0.48
CA ASN A 46 2.90 -17.19 -0.71
C ASN A 46 1.87 -16.29 -1.40
N LYS A 47 2.26 -15.10 -1.85
CA LYS A 47 1.39 -14.08 -2.47
C LYS A 47 0.18 -13.70 -1.60
N MET A 48 0.33 -13.74 -0.28
CA MET A 48 -0.75 -13.45 0.66
C MET A 48 -1.35 -12.05 0.50
N PRO A 49 -0.59 -10.96 0.24
CA PRO A 49 -1.19 -9.64 0.02
C PRO A 49 -2.22 -9.63 -1.11
N TYR A 50 -1.98 -10.38 -2.18
CA TYR A 50 -2.86 -10.45 -3.34
C TYR A 50 -4.14 -11.22 -3.03
N LYS A 51 -4.04 -12.31 -2.25
CA LYS A 51 -5.21 -13.10 -1.81
C LYS A 51 -6.07 -12.28 -0.86
N VAL A 52 -5.45 -11.69 0.16
CA VAL A 52 -6.15 -10.83 1.13
C VAL A 52 -6.74 -9.60 0.47
N ALA A 53 -6.12 -9.04 -0.57
CA ALA A 53 -6.72 -7.96 -1.35
C ALA A 53 -8.07 -8.36 -1.96
N VAL A 54 -8.24 -9.60 -2.45
CA VAL A 54 -9.53 -10.09 -2.95
C VAL A 54 -10.59 -10.08 -1.86
N ASP A 55 -10.27 -10.60 -0.67
CA ASP A 55 -11.20 -10.65 0.45
C ASP A 55 -11.59 -9.23 0.90
N LEU A 56 -10.62 -8.33 1.02
CA LEU A 56 -10.87 -6.93 1.39
C LEU A 56 -11.72 -6.19 0.34
N VAL A 57 -11.53 -6.48 -0.96
CA VAL A 57 -12.37 -5.92 -2.03
C VAL A 57 -13.79 -6.48 -1.94
N LYS A 58 -13.98 -7.78 -1.70
CA LYS A 58 -15.31 -8.37 -1.52
C LYS A 58 -16.06 -7.71 -0.36
N ASP A 59 -15.39 -7.58 0.78
CA ASP A 59 -15.96 -6.94 1.97
C ASP A 59 -16.34 -5.49 1.71
N ALA A 60 -15.48 -4.75 1.00
CA ALA A 60 -15.72 -3.35 0.65
C ALA A 60 -16.89 -3.17 -0.32
N LEU A 61 -16.98 -4.02 -1.36
CA LEU A 61 -18.11 -4.00 -2.30
C LEU A 61 -19.43 -4.37 -1.62
N SER A 62 -19.39 -5.32 -0.67
CA SER A 62 -20.56 -5.65 0.15
C SER A 62 -21.00 -4.47 1.02
N GLU A 63 -20.06 -3.76 1.65
CA GLU A 63 -20.35 -2.57 2.47
C GLU A 63 -20.96 -1.45 1.63
N LEU A 64 -20.42 -1.20 0.44
CA LEU A 64 -20.93 -0.23 -0.53
C LEU A 64 -22.25 -0.66 -1.21
N LYS A 65 -22.77 -1.85 -0.88
CA LYS A 65 -23.95 -2.46 -1.52
C LYS A 65 -23.85 -2.43 -3.05
N PHE A 66 -22.68 -2.81 -3.55
CA PHE A 66 -22.37 -2.81 -4.99
C PHE A 66 -23.40 -3.62 -5.79
N ASP A 67 -23.98 -2.99 -6.81
CA ASP A 67 -24.88 -3.64 -7.75
C ASP A 67 -24.16 -4.00 -9.06
N LYS A 68 -23.78 -5.27 -9.17
CA LYS A 68 -23.08 -5.83 -10.33
C LYS A 68 -23.78 -5.58 -11.67
N ASN A 69 -25.10 -5.40 -11.71
CA ASN A 69 -25.84 -5.21 -12.96
C ASN A 69 -25.87 -3.75 -13.43
N ASN A 70 -25.71 -2.79 -12.50
CA ASN A 70 -25.91 -1.36 -12.77
C ASN A 70 -24.66 -0.51 -12.52
N GLU A 71 -23.59 -1.12 -12.01
CA GLU A 71 -22.38 -0.44 -11.61
C GLU A 71 -21.14 -0.98 -12.33
N LYS A 72 -20.18 -0.07 -12.55
CA LYS A 72 -18.87 -0.36 -13.12
C LYS A 72 -17.79 -0.07 -12.10
N ILE A 73 -16.74 -0.88 -12.10
CA ILE A 73 -15.56 -0.67 -11.26
C ILE A 73 -14.41 -0.11 -12.11
N LEU A 74 -13.85 1.02 -11.69
CA LEU A 74 -12.56 1.51 -12.17
C LEU A 74 -11.49 1.09 -11.17
N ILE A 75 -10.55 0.24 -11.57
CA ILE A 75 -9.53 -0.28 -10.67
C ILE A 75 -8.15 0.17 -11.12
N CYS A 76 -7.31 0.61 -10.18
CA CYS A 76 -5.96 1.03 -10.50
C CYS A 76 -5.13 -0.12 -11.10
N ARG A 77 -4.12 0.25 -11.90
CA ARG A 77 -3.25 -0.69 -12.62
C ARG A 77 -2.18 -1.35 -11.73
N GLY A 78 -2.19 -1.07 -10.42
CA GLY A 78 -1.29 -1.67 -9.45
C GLY A 78 -1.37 -3.19 -9.47
N ASN A 79 -0.23 -3.85 -9.35
CA ASN A 79 -0.16 -5.31 -9.40
C ASN A 79 -0.86 -5.98 -8.20
N ILE A 80 -0.99 -5.29 -7.07
CA ILE A 80 -1.71 -5.80 -5.89
C ILE A 80 -3.13 -6.28 -6.24
N PHE A 81 -3.72 -5.68 -7.27
CA PHE A 81 -5.05 -5.96 -7.78
C PHE A 81 -5.11 -7.03 -8.88
N ASP A 82 -4.00 -7.72 -9.20
CA ASP A 82 -4.01 -8.77 -10.25
C ASP A 82 -5.02 -9.88 -9.92
N GLN A 83 -5.02 -10.37 -8.67
CA GLN A 83 -5.98 -11.40 -8.23
C GLN A 83 -7.41 -10.85 -8.13
N VAL A 84 -7.56 -9.56 -7.84
CA VAL A 84 -8.88 -8.90 -7.81
C VAL A 84 -9.48 -8.84 -9.21
N ARG A 85 -8.69 -8.51 -10.23
CA ARG A 85 -9.13 -8.55 -11.63
C ARG A 85 -9.50 -9.95 -12.08
N TYR A 86 -8.76 -10.98 -11.67
CA TYR A 86 -9.16 -12.36 -11.96
C TYR A 86 -10.50 -12.71 -11.33
N TYR A 87 -10.70 -12.36 -10.05
CA TYR A 87 -11.98 -12.50 -9.37
C TYR A 87 -13.11 -11.77 -10.10
N PHE A 88 -12.90 -10.52 -10.53
CA PHE A 88 -13.92 -9.78 -11.27
C PHE A 88 -14.27 -10.43 -12.61
N ASN A 89 -13.29 -10.98 -13.32
CA ASN A 89 -13.56 -11.71 -14.57
C ASN A 89 -14.37 -12.99 -14.31
N ASP A 90 -14.00 -13.76 -13.29
CA ASP A 90 -14.66 -15.02 -12.90
C ASP A 90 -16.13 -14.78 -12.51
N GLU A 91 -16.35 -13.73 -11.71
CA GLU A 91 -17.69 -13.30 -11.32
C GLU A 91 -18.42 -12.51 -12.40
N GLY A 92 -17.86 -12.23 -13.58
CA GLY A 92 -18.51 -11.40 -14.60
C GLY A 92 -18.85 -9.97 -14.12
N ILE A 93 -18.02 -9.40 -13.25
CA ILE A 93 -18.13 -8.02 -12.77
C ILE A 93 -17.56 -7.06 -13.82
N ASN A 94 -18.37 -6.06 -14.21
CA ASN A 94 -17.96 -5.02 -15.15
C ASN A 94 -16.88 -4.13 -14.52
N HIS A 95 -15.65 -4.26 -15.00
CA HIS A 95 -14.51 -3.50 -14.49
C HIS A 95 -13.57 -3.07 -15.62
N GLU A 96 -12.82 -1.98 -15.40
CA GLU A 96 -11.75 -1.56 -16.29
C GLU A 96 -10.50 -1.05 -15.54
N PRO A 97 -9.30 -1.29 -16.10
CA PRO A 97 -8.07 -0.74 -15.54
C PRO A 97 -7.95 0.76 -15.83
N ALA A 98 -8.00 1.58 -14.78
CA ALA A 98 -7.95 3.03 -14.88
C ALA A 98 -6.70 3.62 -14.20
N ALA A 99 -6.30 4.82 -14.62
CA ALA A 99 -5.47 5.69 -13.79
C ALA A 99 -6.41 6.41 -12.84
N ILE A 100 -6.33 6.11 -11.55
CA ILE A 100 -7.16 6.78 -10.55
C ILE A 100 -6.46 8.09 -10.17
N GLU A 101 -7.18 9.19 -10.30
CA GLU A 101 -6.69 10.54 -10.00
C GLU A 101 -7.74 11.30 -9.19
N GLY A 102 -7.29 12.30 -8.42
CA GLY A 102 -8.20 13.16 -7.65
C GLY A 102 -8.57 12.56 -6.29
N ILE A 103 -9.86 12.58 -5.94
CA ILE A 103 -10.36 12.38 -4.56
C ILE A 103 -9.84 11.09 -3.94
N LEU A 104 -10.02 9.95 -4.62
CA LEU A 104 -9.63 8.66 -4.08
C LEU A 104 -8.12 8.55 -3.88
N GLN A 105 -7.35 8.93 -4.91
CA GLN A 105 -5.88 8.92 -4.87
C GLN A 105 -5.36 9.80 -3.72
N ASP A 106 -5.89 11.01 -3.57
CA ASP A 106 -5.51 11.94 -2.52
C ASP A 106 -5.80 11.41 -1.12
N ALA A 107 -6.92 10.70 -0.98
CA ALA A 107 -7.37 10.18 0.30
C ALA A 107 -6.54 8.94 0.72
N VAL A 108 -6.29 8.00 -0.19
CA VAL A 108 -5.48 6.80 0.10
C VAL A 108 -4.00 7.15 0.35
N GLU A 109 -3.43 8.09 -0.40
CA GLU A 109 -2.08 8.63 -0.14
C GLU A 109 -2.04 9.40 1.19
N GLY A 110 -3.08 10.18 1.51
CA GLY A 110 -3.22 10.85 2.80
C GLY A 110 -3.22 9.85 3.97
N ARG A 111 -3.95 8.74 3.83
CA ARG A 111 -4.02 7.65 4.82
C ARG A 111 -2.65 7.02 5.06
N LEU A 112 -1.91 6.71 3.99
CA LEU A 112 -0.54 6.21 4.09
C LEU A 112 0.37 7.19 4.84
N ILE A 113 0.29 8.49 4.51
CA ILE A 113 1.12 9.49 5.16
C ILE A 113 0.79 9.60 6.66
N SER A 114 -0.48 9.59 7.06
CA SER A 114 -0.86 9.57 8.48
C SER A 114 -0.26 8.37 9.20
N HIS A 115 -0.41 7.17 8.63
CA HIS A 115 0.14 5.94 9.19
C HIS A 115 1.67 6.02 9.36
N LEU A 116 2.40 6.49 8.34
CA LEU A 116 3.85 6.67 8.44
C LEU A 116 4.26 7.71 9.50
N ARG A 117 3.45 8.76 9.70
CA ARG A 117 3.67 9.74 10.78
C ARG A 117 3.45 9.12 12.15
N GLU A 118 2.41 8.30 12.30
CA GLU A 118 2.09 7.55 13.53
C GLU A 118 3.21 6.58 13.90
N LEU A 119 3.83 5.90 12.90
CA LEU A 119 5.04 5.10 13.11
C LEU A 119 6.26 5.92 13.54
N GLY A 120 6.22 7.25 13.40
CA GLY A 120 7.28 8.17 13.83
C GLY A 120 8.15 8.73 12.70
N VAL A 121 7.75 8.62 11.44
CA VAL A 121 8.49 9.21 10.30
C VAL A 121 8.26 10.72 10.26
N LYS A 122 9.05 11.51 11.01
CA LYS A 122 8.88 12.99 11.13
C LYS A 122 9.52 13.84 10.02
N SER A 123 9.98 13.24 8.93
CA SER A 123 10.65 13.97 7.83
C SER A 123 9.71 14.97 7.13
N LYS A 124 10.10 16.25 7.00
CA LYS A 124 9.36 17.23 6.19
C LYS A 124 9.27 16.86 4.69
N LYS A 125 10.17 15.97 4.23
CA LYS A 125 10.20 15.46 2.85
C LYS A 125 9.24 14.30 2.61
N LEU A 126 8.57 13.79 3.65
CA LEU A 126 7.51 12.80 3.51
C LEU A 126 6.24 13.52 3.02
N THR A 127 5.89 13.31 1.75
CA THR A 127 4.72 13.89 1.08
C THR A 127 3.90 12.80 0.41
N LYS A 128 2.66 13.13 -0.02
CA LYS A 128 1.79 12.23 -0.79
C LYS A 128 2.39 11.78 -2.13
N LYS A 129 3.48 12.41 -2.59
CA LYS A 129 4.12 11.99 -3.84
C LYS A 129 4.91 10.70 -3.64
N SER A 130 4.46 9.64 -4.30
CA SER A 130 5.10 8.33 -4.29
C SER A 130 6.43 8.29 -5.07
N GLY A 131 7.14 7.17 -4.96
CA GLY A 131 8.35 6.88 -5.73
C GLY A 131 9.66 7.08 -4.95
N ALA A 132 10.76 7.25 -5.71
CA ALA A 132 12.12 7.13 -5.18
C ALA A 132 12.43 8.09 -4.01
N LYS A 133 11.89 9.31 -4.04
CA LYS A 133 12.07 10.28 -2.95
C LYS A 133 11.48 9.76 -1.64
N ARG A 134 10.27 9.19 -1.67
CA ARG A 134 9.63 8.60 -0.50
C ARG A 134 10.38 7.38 0.01
N PHE A 135 10.83 6.51 -0.90
CA PHE A 135 11.69 5.38 -0.56
C PHE A 135 12.91 5.81 0.27
N PHE A 136 13.67 6.82 -0.19
CA PHE A 136 14.86 7.28 0.55
C PHE A 136 14.52 7.95 1.88
N VAL A 137 13.37 8.62 1.99
CA VAL A 137 12.90 9.15 3.28
C VAL A 137 12.66 8.02 4.28
N LEU A 138 11.98 6.95 3.86
CA LEU A 138 11.70 5.78 4.69
C LEU A 138 12.99 5.02 5.04
N PHE A 139 13.84 4.80 4.04
CA PHE A 139 15.14 4.15 4.21
C PHE A 139 16.02 4.90 5.22
N ASP A 140 16.08 6.23 5.13
CA ASP A 140 16.82 7.07 6.08
C ASP A 140 16.23 7.01 7.49
N TRP A 141 14.91 6.92 7.60
CA TRP A 141 14.25 6.76 8.89
C TRP A 141 14.59 5.41 9.53
N VAL A 142 14.53 4.30 8.79
CA VAL A 142 14.94 2.98 9.28
C VAL A 142 16.42 3.00 9.67
N SER A 143 17.29 3.49 8.78
CA SER A 143 18.75 3.47 8.98
C SER A 143 19.23 4.25 10.21
N LYS A 144 18.48 5.26 10.66
CA LYS A 144 18.85 6.06 11.85
C LYS A 144 18.74 5.28 13.16
N ASP A 145 17.94 4.22 13.19
CA ASP A 145 17.63 3.45 14.38
C ASP A 145 17.26 2.02 13.97
N PHE A 146 18.22 1.39 13.28
CA PHE A 146 17.99 0.20 12.47
C PHE A 146 17.38 -0.95 13.26
N TYR A 147 18.00 -1.33 14.38
CA TYR A 147 17.56 -2.50 15.15
C TYR A 147 16.16 -2.34 15.77
N ASN A 148 15.72 -1.11 16.05
CA ASN A 148 14.37 -0.87 16.56
C ASN A 148 13.32 -0.71 15.45
N ARG A 149 13.74 -0.29 14.24
CA ARG A 149 12.82 0.08 13.15
C ARG A 149 12.74 -0.94 12.02
N GLU A 150 13.67 -1.89 11.96
CA GLU A 150 13.64 -2.97 10.96
C GLU A 150 12.32 -3.75 11.01
N LYS A 151 11.73 -3.91 12.19
CA LYS A 151 10.42 -4.58 12.35
C LYS A 151 9.26 -3.94 11.58
N TYR A 152 9.40 -2.68 11.13
CA TYR A 152 8.40 -1.98 10.33
C TYR A 152 8.63 -2.11 8.81
N VAL A 153 9.68 -2.83 8.41
CA VAL A 153 10.08 -2.97 7.00
C VAL A 153 9.36 -4.13 6.33
N LYS A 154 8.91 -3.92 5.10
CA LYS A 154 8.42 -4.95 4.19
C LYS A 154 9.57 -5.85 3.71
N ASN A 155 10.02 -6.75 4.59
CA ASN A 155 11.19 -7.59 4.35
C ASN A 155 10.97 -8.71 3.33
N GLY A 156 9.74 -8.94 2.84
CA GLY A 156 9.49 -9.84 1.71
C GLY A 156 10.07 -9.34 0.39
N PHE A 157 10.36 -8.04 0.26
CA PHE A 157 10.95 -7.50 -0.97
C PHE A 157 12.39 -7.98 -1.15
N LYS A 158 12.65 -8.72 -2.23
CA LYS A 158 13.98 -9.28 -2.56
C LYS A 158 15.13 -8.28 -2.39
N ARG A 159 14.97 -7.05 -2.90
CA ARG A 159 16.02 -6.02 -2.82
C ARG A 159 16.32 -5.54 -1.39
N TRP A 160 15.37 -5.65 -0.46
CA TRP A 160 15.63 -5.38 0.95
C TRP A 160 16.72 -6.33 1.46
N ASN A 161 16.48 -7.63 1.32
CA ASN A 161 17.38 -8.67 1.84
C ASN A 161 18.72 -8.77 1.11
N THR A 162 18.80 -8.37 -0.17
CA THR A 162 20.04 -8.50 -0.96
C THR A 162 20.90 -7.24 -1.02
N VAL A 163 20.32 -6.04 -0.81
CA VAL A 163 21.06 -4.77 -1.02
C VAL A 163 20.81 -3.77 0.10
N TRP A 164 19.54 -3.50 0.42
CA TRP A 164 19.21 -2.33 1.24
C TRP A 164 19.42 -2.58 2.73
N ARG A 165 19.18 -3.79 3.22
CA ARG A 165 19.38 -4.14 4.63
C ARG A 165 20.82 -3.90 5.08
N GLU A 166 21.80 -4.39 4.32
CA GLU A 166 23.23 -4.18 4.62
C GLU A 166 23.61 -2.69 4.56
N LYS A 167 23.07 -1.95 3.57
CA LYS A 167 23.29 -0.50 3.48
C LYS A 167 22.70 0.26 4.68
N ALA A 168 21.55 -0.17 5.18
CA ALA A 168 20.93 0.42 6.36
C ALA A 168 21.79 0.21 7.62
N ILE A 169 22.31 -1.02 7.82
CA ILE A 169 23.24 -1.35 8.90
C ILE A 169 24.52 -0.52 8.82
N LYS A 170 25.13 -0.42 7.62
CA LYS A 170 26.33 0.42 7.41
C LYS A 170 26.07 1.89 7.75
N LYS A 171 24.90 2.41 7.38
CA LYS A 171 24.50 3.79 7.68
C LYS A 171 24.26 4.00 9.18
N TYR A 172 23.62 3.04 9.85
CA TYR A 172 23.44 3.04 11.30
C TYR A 172 24.80 3.11 12.02
N ASN A 173 25.71 2.18 11.72
CA ASN A 173 27.05 2.11 12.34
C ASN A 173 27.89 3.38 12.10
N LYS A 174 27.78 4.01 10.93
CA LYS A 174 28.48 5.27 10.64
C LYS A 174 27.91 6.43 11.47
N SER A 175 26.62 6.42 11.78
CA SER A 175 25.96 7.46 12.55
C SER A 175 26.22 7.35 14.05
N THR A 176 26.35 6.13 14.58
CA THR A 176 26.65 5.87 16.00
C THR A 176 28.09 6.19 16.34
N ARG A 177 29.06 5.89 15.45
CA ARG A 177 30.48 6.26 15.63
C ARG A 177 30.76 7.77 15.65
N LYS A 178 29.79 8.60 15.25
CA LYS A 178 29.91 10.07 15.21
C LYS A 178 29.26 10.76 16.41
N LYS A 179 28.62 10.00 17.30
CA LYS A 179 28.05 10.49 18.56
C LYS A 179 28.99 10.11 19.69
#